data_AF-A0A961G9I7-F1
#
_entry.id   AF-A0A961G9I7-F1
#
_cell.length_a   1.000
_cell.length_b   1.000
_cell.length_c   1.000
_cell.angle_alpha   90.00
_cell.angle_beta   90.00
_cell.angle_gamma   90.00
#
_symmetry.space_group_name_H-M   'P 1'
#
loop_
_entity.id
_entity.type
_entity.pdbx_description
1 polymer ?
#
loop_
_entity_poly.entity_id
_entity_poly.type
_entity_poly.pdbx_seq_one_letter_code
_entity_poly.pdbx_strand_id
1 'polypeptide(L)' 'MAHPFRFACEIHAPFEGRSWPDTFREIEQLGYATAFLPDHFHEGPGPLAAMAAGATATSTLIVGSLVLDCDFRHPA' A
#
# COMPACT_ATOMS: atom_id res chain seq x y z
N MET A 1 2.27 11.84 -25.93
CA MET A 1 3.24 11.90 -24.81
C MET A 1 3.62 10.47 -24.47
N ALA A 2 4.87 10.19 -24.12
CA ALA A 2 5.25 8.83 -23.70
C ALA A 2 4.59 8.50 -22.36
N HIS A 3 4.04 7.29 -22.22
CA HIS A 3 3.58 6.75 -20.94
C HIS A 3 4.67 5.80 -20.41
N PRO A 4 5.54 6.26 -19.49
CA PRO A 4 6.62 5.42 -18.99
C PRO A 4 6.07 4.22 -18.23
N PHE A 5 6.76 3.09 -18.34
CA PHE A 5 6.47 1.92 -17.51
C PHE A 5 6.70 2.25 -16.03
N ARG A 6 5.86 1.69 -15.18
CA ARG A 6 5.93 1.81 -13.72
C ARG A 6 5.77 0.43 -13.12
N PHE A 7 6.50 0.18 -12.04
CA PHE A 7 6.42 -1.06 -11.28
C PHE A 7 5.64 -0.82 -9.99
N ALA A 8 4.78 -1.77 -9.65
CA ALA A 8 4.01 -1.77 -8.42
C ALA A 8 4.15 -3.13 -7.73
N CYS A 9 3.92 -3.15 -6.42
CA CYS A 9 3.86 -4.38 -5.64
C CYS A 9 2.59 -4.41 -4.79
N GLU A 10 2.10 -5.60 -4.51
CA GLU A 10 1.06 -5.84 -3.51
C GLU A 10 1.71 -6.47 -2.28
N ILE A 11 1.33 -6.03 -1.08
CA ILE A 11 1.88 -6.52 0.18
C ILE A 11 0.75 -6.86 1.15
N HIS A 12 0.84 -8.04 1.76
CA HIS A 12 -0.11 -8.53 2.76
C HIS A 12 0.38 -8.32 4.20
N ALA A 13 1.69 -8.12 4.37
CA ALA A 13 2.34 -7.93 5.66
C ALA A 13 3.57 -7.03 5.50
N PRO A 14 4.07 -6.44 6.60
CA PRO A 14 5.39 -5.84 6.61
C PRO A 14 6.45 -6.86 6.21
N PHE A 15 7.57 -6.39 5.66
CA PHE A 15 8.72 -7.24 5.46
C PHE A 15 9.24 -7.77 6.81
N GLU A 16 9.89 -8.93 6.77
CA GLU A 16 10.37 -9.62 7.96
C GLU A 16 11.23 -8.68 8.83
N GLY A 17 10.88 -8.59 10.12
CA GLY A 17 11.58 -7.73 11.08
C GLY A 17 11.33 -6.23 10.92
N ARG A 18 10.39 -5.80 10.06
CA ARG A 18 10.07 -4.38 9.81
C ARG A 18 8.67 -4.02 10.25
N SER A 19 8.46 -2.73 10.49
CA SER A 19 7.14 -2.14 10.64
C SER A 19 6.51 -1.85 9.27
N TRP A 20 5.20 -1.57 9.23
CA TRP A 20 4.52 -1.08 8.02
C TRP A 20 5.19 0.18 7.45
N PRO A 21 5.40 1.28 8.21
CA PRO A 21 6.13 2.45 7.72
C PRO A 21 7.52 2.13 7.13
N ASP A 22 8.29 1.26 7.77
CA ASP A 22 9.64 0.90 7.28
C ASP A 22 9.58 0.10 5.98
N THR A 23 8.57 -0.76 5.84
CA THR A 23 8.30 -1.51 4.61
C THR A 23 7.95 -0.56 3.46
N PHE A 24 7.06 0.42 3.69
CA PHE A 24 6.71 1.40 2.65
C PHE A 24 7.91 2.26 2.22
N ARG A 25 8.74 2.70 3.18
CA ARG A 25 9.98 3.44 2.85
C ARG A 25 10.95 2.60 2.03
N GLU A 26 11.08 1.32 2.33
CA GLU A 26 11.93 0.42 1.54
C GLU A 26 11.37 0.23 0.12
N ILE A 27 10.06 0.04 -0.04
CA ILE A 27 9.41 -0.07 -1.35
C ILE A 27 9.65 1.21 -2.17
N GLU A 28 9.51 2.39 -1.56
CA GLU A 28 9.82 3.67 -2.21
C GLU A 28 11.31 3.76 -2.61
N GLN A 29 12.23 3.40 -1.70
CA GLN A 29 13.67 3.41 -1.96
C GLN A 29 14.08 2.44 -3.09
N LEU A 30 13.36 1.34 -3.26
CA LEU A 30 13.54 0.38 -4.35
C LEU A 30 13.03 0.89 -5.70
N GLY A 31 12.34 2.04 -5.75
CA GLY A 31 11.89 2.68 -6.98
C GLY A 31 10.51 2.21 -7.47
N TYR A 32 9.73 1.53 -6.63
CA TYR A 32 8.34 1.23 -6.96
C TYR A 32 7.50 2.51 -6.98
N ALA A 33 6.62 2.61 -7.97
CA ALA A 33 5.72 3.75 -8.09
C ALA A 33 4.47 3.59 -7.22
N THR A 34 4.08 2.36 -6.87
CA THR A 34 2.84 2.08 -6.14
C THR A 34 2.96 0.85 -5.25
N ALA A 35 2.41 0.93 -4.04
CA ALA A 35 2.17 -0.21 -3.16
C ALA A 35 0.67 -0.43 -2.98
N PHE A 36 0.22 -1.66 -3.20
CA PHE A 36 -1.17 -2.07 -3.04
C PHE A 36 -1.39 -2.90 -1.78
N LEU A 37 -2.55 -2.69 -1.16
CA LEU A 37 -3.00 -3.37 0.04
C LEU A 37 -4.31 -4.10 -0.26
N PRO A 38 -4.39 -5.42 -0.04
CA PRO A 38 -5.64 -6.15 -0.15
C PRO A 38 -6.56 -5.84 1.03
N ASP A 39 -7.87 -5.96 0.80
CA ASP A 39 -8.88 -5.74 1.82
C ASP A 39 -9.36 -7.06 2.42
N HIS A 40 -8.59 -7.58 3.38
CA HIS A 40 -8.93 -8.80 4.10
C HIS A 40 -9.07 -8.56 5.60
N PHE A 41 -10.17 -9.04 6.19
CA PHE A 41 -10.45 -8.88 7.62
C PHE A 41 -9.50 -9.64 8.55
N HIS A 42 -8.80 -10.64 8.04
CA HIS A 42 -7.91 -11.50 8.82
C HIS A 42 -6.43 -11.12 8.66
N GLU A 43 -6.13 -10.01 7.98
CA GLU A 43 -4.78 -9.56 7.67
C GLU A 43 -4.52 -8.15 8.20
N GLY A 44 -3.49 -8.02 9.06
CA GLY A 44 -2.94 -6.72 9.45
C GLY A 44 -3.95 -5.70 10.00
N PRO A 45 -3.67 -4.38 9.87
CA PRO A 45 -4.54 -3.32 10.37
C PRO A 45 -5.71 -2.97 9.43
N GLY A 46 -5.93 -3.73 8.35
CA GLY A 46 -6.85 -3.41 7.27
C GLY A 46 -6.32 -2.35 6.29
N PRO A 47 -6.91 -2.24 5.08
CA PRO A 47 -6.32 -1.50 3.97
C PRO A 47 -6.29 0.01 4.21
N LEU A 48 -7.31 0.59 4.84
CA LEU A 48 -7.38 2.04 5.08
C LEU A 48 -6.29 2.52 6.04
N ALA A 49 -6.09 1.80 7.15
CA ALA A 49 -5.06 2.15 8.13
C ALA A 49 -3.65 1.89 7.57
N ALA A 50 -3.43 0.79 6.84
CA ALA A 50 -2.16 0.50 6.19
C ALA A 50 -1.82 1.55 5.12
N MET A 51 -2.77 1.95 4.26
CA MET A 51 -2.58 3.01 3.29
C MET A 51 -2.26 4.36 3.96
N ALA A 52 -2.95 4.72 5.05
CA ALA A 52 -2.63 5.94 5.79
C ALA A 52 -1.19 5.93 6.35
N ALA A 53 -0.73 4.77 6.87
CA ALA A 53 0.65 4.62 7.32
C ALA A 53 1.66 4.76 6.18
N GLY A 54 1.38 4.18 5.01
CA GLY A 54 2.22 4.36 3.82
C GLY A 54 2.28 5.81 3.35
N ALA A 55 1.11 6.45 3.16
CA ALA A 55 1.00 7.84 2.72
C ALA A 55 1.73 8.83 3.64
N THR A 56 1.81 8.54 4.94
CA THR A 56 2.54 9.37 5.92
C THR A 56 4.02 9.02 6.04
N ALA A 57 4.42 7.80 5.71
CA ALA A 57 5.80 7.33 5.81
C ALA A 57 6.66 7.66 4.59
N THR A 58 6.04 7.87 3.43
CA THR A 58 6.69 8.08 2.12
C THR A 58 6.35 9.43 1.50
N SER A 59 7.06 9.85 0.46
CA SER A 59 6.92 11.18 -0.15
C SER A 59 6.41 11.18 -1.60
N THR A 60 6.57 10.07 -2.29
CA THR A 60 6.30 9.89 -3.73
C THR A 60 5.58 8.58 -4.04
N LEU A 61 5.69 7.57 -3.16
CA LEU A 61 5.00 6.30 -3.30
C LEU A 61 3.48 6.50 -3.28
N ILE A 62 2.81 6.03 -4.33
CA ILE A 62 1.36 5.97 -4.37
C ILE A 62 0.92 4.74 -3.56
N VAL A 63 -0.05 4.90 -2.67
CA VAL A 63 -0.63 3.79 -1.93
C VAL A 63 -2.09 3.61 -2.33
N GLY A 64 -2.50 2.37 -2.52
CA GLY A 64 -3.83 2.04 -2.99
C GLY A 64 -4.31 0.70 -2.48
N SER A 65 -5.60 0.42 -2.68
CA SER A 65 -6.15 -0.91 -2.50
C SER A 65 -6.20 -1.62 -3.85
N LEU A 66 -5.99 -2.93 -3.84
CA LEU A 66 -6.18 -3.81 -5.00
C LEU A 66 -6.70 -5.17 -4.51
N VAL A 67 -7.97 -5.29 -4.16
CA VAL A 67 -9.09 -4.34 -4.30
C VAL A 67 -9.65 -3.92 -2.94
N LEU A 68 -10.42 -2.83 -2.91
CA LEU A 68 -11.28 -2.52 -1.77
C LEU A 68 -12.60 -3.27 -1.95
N ASP A 69 -13.03 -3.99 -0.93
CA ASP A 69 -14.38 -4.53 -0.89
C ASP A 69 -15.34 -3.44 -0.38
N CYS A 70 -15.99 -2.78 -1.34
CA CYS A 70 -16.92 -1.70 -1.08
C CYS A 70 -18.20 -2.19 -0.40
N ASP A 71 -18.58 -3.47 -0.51
CA ASP A 71 -19.83 -3.98 0.05
C ASP A 71 -19.79 -4.04 1.59
N PHE A 72 -18.59 -3.97 2.17
CA PHE A 72 -18.39 -3.86 3.62
C PHE A 72 -18.29 -2.42 4.14
N ARG A 73 -18.41 -1.39 3.29
CA ARG A 73 -18.28 0.02 3.69
C ARG A 73 -19.43 0.85 3.19
N HIS A 74 -19.83 1.83 4.00
CA HIS A 74 -20.73 2.87 3.49
C HIS A 74 -19.96 3.72 2.47
N PRO A 75 -20.48 3.93 1.25
CA PRO A 75 -19.76 4.64 0.19
C PRO A 75 -19.62 6.16 0.40
N ALA A 76 -20.25 6.73 1.44
CA ALA A 76 -20.24 8.16 1.76
C ALA A 76 -19.81 8.42 3.21
#